data_AF-A0A1Y1RH80-F1
#
_entry.id   AF-A0A1Y1RH80-F1
#
_cell.length_a   1.000
_cell.length_b   1.000
_cell.length_c   1.000
_cell.angle_alpha   90.00
_cell.angle_beta   90.00
_cell.angle_gamma   90.00
#
_symmetry.space_group_name_H-M   'P 1'
#
loop_
_entity.id
_entity.type
_entity.pdbx_description
1 polymer ?
#
loop_
_entity_poly.entity_id
_entity_poly.type
_entity_poly.pdbx_seq_one_letter_code
_entity_poly.pdbx_strand_id
1 'polypeptide(L)'
;MKKFSWLLILLFSIGLIASCGDDDDDPVLPPGDVATTLTYVLDDEKVTLSWDGDVGDVYYTFYIFAASNLDDIASITKIAETTQNTYEITSINGVPLDNDNLYTFHVRTVREYEDNTEFYGDNHTDDVTVSPRPEGTDSIIWEFSSSDNPSGFGFNFGQAFSMTFADNHDKIDVYIGTDQDNDGDGTLQIKSPTLVESPNDWSKEAYIEDNGDFDLDDFGTALVSMTAQRQDIVLNHVYHIRFTDGADNQIHYAKMKVISIEDNFPNRTITFDWAYQNYPNLPQF
;
A
#
# COMPACT_ATOMS: atom_id res chain seq x y z
N MET A 1 -88.49 53.75 -43.50
CA MET A 1 -89.40 52.96 -42.62
C MET A 1 -88.59 51.77 -42.10
N LYS A 2 -88.00 51.82 -40.90
CA LYS A 2 -88.47 51.18 -39.63
C LYS A 2 -89.05 49.77 -39.89
N LYS A 3 -88.50 48.63 -39.41
CA LYS A 3 -88.20 48.20 -38.01
C LYS A 3 -87.18 47.01 -38.02
N PHE A 4 -86.13 46.97 -37.20
CA PHE A 4 -86.00 46.44 -35.80
C PHE A 4 -85.99 44.88 -35.74
N SER A 5 -84.86 44.17 -35.61
CA SER A 5 -83.94 43.90 -34.46
C SER A 5 -84.27 42.65 -33.63
N TRP A 6 -83.29 41.76 -33.42
CA TRP A 6 -82.90 40.92 -32.23
C TRP A 6 -81.75 39.99 -32.73
N LEU A 7 -80.44 40.23 -32.51
CA LEU A 7 -79.55 40.15 -31.31
C LEU A 7 -79.29 38.72 -30.76
N LEU A 8 -77.98 38.43 -30.54
CA LEU A 8 -77.27 37.55 -29.55
C LEU A 8 -76.44 36.40 -30.21
N ILE A 9 -75.12 36.50 -30.44
CA ILE A 9 -73.89 36.44 -29.58
C ILE A 9 -73.60 35.07 -28.94
N LEU A 10 -72.49 34.42 -29.35
CA LEU A 10 -71.36 33.91 -28.52
C LEU A 10 -70.28 33.30 -29.46
N LEU A 11 -69.07 33.86 -29.65
CA LEU A 11 -67.83 33.79 -28.85
C LEU A 11 -67.25 32.37 -28.64
N PHE A 12 -66.16 32.04 -29.34
CA PHE A 12 -64.89 31.60 -28.74
C PHE A 12 -63.74 31.66 -29.76
N SER A 13 -62.69 32.39 -29.40
CA SER A 13 -61.40 32.49 -30.10
C SER A 13 -60.35 31.87 -29.19
N ILE A 14 -59.54 30.92 -29.69
CA ILE A 14 -58.20 30.63 -29.16
C ILE A 14 -57.31 30.24 -30.35
N GLY A 15 -56.21 30.96 -30.54
CA GLY A 15 -55.09 30.56 -31.38
C GLY A 15 -53.94 30.04 -30.53
N LEU A 16 -53.11 29.16 -31.09
CA LEU A 16 -51.76 28.80 -30.66
C LEU A 16 -50.99 28.45 -31.96
N ILE A 17 -50.06 29.29 -32.44
CA ILE A 17 -48.61 29.36 -32.14
C ILE A 17 -47.86 28.11 -32.59
N ALA A 18 -46.87 28.33 -33.47
CA ALA A 18 -45.88 27.36 -33.95
C ALA A 18 -44.92 26.92 -32.83
N SER A 19 -44.49 25.66 -32.84
CA SER A 19 -43.27 25.22 -32.16
C SER A 19 -42.53 24.25 -33.06
N CYS A 20 -41.36 24.70 -33.52
CA CYS A 20 -40.26 23.85 -33.96
C CYS A 20 -39.59 23.24 -32.71
N GLY A 21 -38.85 22.14 -32.91
CA GLY A 21 -37.96 21.56 -31.91
C GLY A 21 -38.43 20.18 -31.46
N ASP A 22 -38.14 19.15 -32.24
CA ASP A 22 -37.73 17.89 -31.62
C ASP A 22 -36.21 18.01 -31.52
N ASP A 23 -35.79 18.56 -30.38
CA ASP A 23 -34.47 18.34 -29.84
C ASP A 23 -34.39 16.82 -29.60
N ASP A 24 -33.59 16.14 -30.44
CA ASP A 24 -32.94 14.88 -30.05
C ASP A 24 -31.93 15.23 -28.93
N ASP A 25 -32.45 15.69 -27.79
CA ASP A 25 -31.78 15.59 -26.50
C ASP A 25 -31.89 14.12 -26.09
N ASP A 26 -31.14 13.26 -26.79
CA ASP A 26 -30.69 12.02 -26.19
C ASP A 26 -30.03 12.43 -24.88
N PRO A 27 -30.47 11.91 -23.72
CA PRO A 27 -29.80 12.20 -22.47
C PRO A 27 -28.36 11.76 -22.64
N VAL A 28 -27.46 12.73 -22.76
CA VAL A 28 -26.02 12.52 -22.75
C VAL A 28 -25.76 11.66 -21.54
N LEU A 29 -25.23 10.45 -21.79
CA LEU A 29 -24.87 9.50 -20.74
C LEU A 29 -24.08 10.25 -19.67
N PRO A 30 -24.29 9.95 -18.38
CA PRO A 30 -23.53 10.59 -17.32
C PRO A 30 -22.04 10.52 -17.64
N PRO A 31 -21.26 11.55 -17.24
CA PRO A 31 -19.83 11.61 -17.50
C PRO A 31 -19.14 10.31 -17.10
N GLY A 32 -18.04 9.97 -17.81
CA GLY A 32 -17.21 8.81 -17.47
C GLY A 32 -16.91 8.72 -15.98
N ASP A 33 -16.72 7.49 -15.49
CA ASP A 33 -16.64 7.21 -14.05
C ASP A 33 -15.58 8.09 -13.37
N VAL A 34 -16.00 8.80 -12.33
CA VAL A 34 -15.11 9.60 -11.49
C VAL A 34 -14.22 8.63 -10.71
N ALA A 35 -12.92 8.94 -10.58
CA ALA A 35 -12.04 8.16 -9.70
C ALA A 35 -12.55 8.23 -8.25
N THR A 36 -12.85 7.08 -7.67
CA THR A 36 -13.40 6.96 -6.31
C THR A 36 -12.49 6.19 -5.37
N THR A 37 -11.86 5.14 -5.87
CA THR A 37 -11.06 4.20 -5.09
C THR A 37 -9.60 4.36 -5.46
N LEU A 38 -8.76 4.59 -4.46
CA LEU A 38 -7.32 4.66 -4.62
C LEU A 38 -6.66 3.43 -3.98
N THR A 39 -5.80 2.79 -4.75
CA THR A 39 -4.95 1.66 -4.34
C THR A 39 -3.49 2.02 -4.57
N TYR A 40 -2.59 1.30 -3.92
CA TYR A 40 -1.17 1.59 -3.98
C TYR A 40 -0.31 0.32 -3.91
N VAL A 41 0.91 0.44 -4.42
CA VAL A 41 2.01 -0.51 -4.21
C VAL A 41 3.22 0.29 -3.73
N LEU A 42 3.86 -0.18 -2.67
CA LEU A 42 5.05 0.45 -2.10
C LEU A 42 6.32 -0.30 -2.53
N ASP A 43 7.36 0.47 -2.80
CA ASP A 43 8.71 0.00 -3.16
C ASP A 43 9.71 0.97 -2.47
N ASP A 44 11.01 0.72 -2.63
CA ASP A 44 12.06 1.55 -2.06
C ASP A 44 12.02 2.95 -2.69
N GLU A 45 11.83 3.97 -1.84
CA GLU A 45 11.73 5.39 -2.22
C GLU A 45 10.67 5.68 -3.31
N LYS A 46 9.65 4.82 -3.45
CA LYS A 46 8.66 4.90 -4.53
C LYS A 46 7.27 4.44 -4.10
N VAL A 47 6.26 5.13 -4.61
CA VAL A 47 4.84 4.74 -4.47
C VAL A 47 4.20 4.69 -5.84
N THR A 48 3.59 3.55 -6.19
CA THR A 48 2.75 3.45 -7.38
C THR A 48 1.29 3.54 -6.95
N LEU A 49 0.58 4.53 -7.48
CA LEU A 49 -0.85 4.70 -7.25
C LEU A 49 -1.64 4.12 -8.42
N SER A 50 -2.77 3.51 -8.14
CA SER A 50 -3.74 3.05 -9.14
C SER A 50 -5.15 3.34 -8.66
N TRP A 51 -6.02 3.79 -9.56
CA TRP A 51 -7.41 4.13 -9.22
C TRP A 51 -8.40 3.57 -10.25
N ASP A 52 -9.66 3.52 -9.85
CA ASP A 52 -10.77 3.19 -10.75
C ASP A 52 -11.17 4.39 -11.62
N GLY A 53 -11.87 4.10 -12.72
CA GLY A 53 -12.33 5.10 -13.66
C GLY A 53 -11.30 5.50 -14.71
N ASP A 54 -11.80 6.10 -15.78
CA ASP A 54 -11.02 6.56 -16.92
C ASP A 54 -11.43 7.99 -17.25
N VAL A 55 -10.49 8.77 -17.79
CA VAL A 55 -10.82 10.07 -18.38
C VAL A 55 -11.58 9.88 -19.70
N GLY A 56 -12.46 10.81 -20.02
CA GLY A 56 -13.32 10.77 -21.20
C GLY A 56 -13.73 12.16 -21.65
N ASP A 57 -14.88 12.28 -22.31
CA ASP A 57 -15.29 13.56 -22.93
C ASP A 57 -15.55 14.68 -21.92
N VAL A 58 -15.91 14.34 -20.67
CA VAL A 58 -16.23 15.33 -19.64
C VAL A 58 -15.04 15.64 -18.72
N TYR A 59 -14.28 14.62 -18.34
CA TYR A 59 -13.06 14.78 -17.54
C TYR A 59 -11.87 14.42 -18.42
N TYR A 60 -10.97 15.36 -18.68
CA TYR A 60 -9.89 15.17 -19.65
C TYR A 60 -8.60 14.65 -19.01
N THR A 61 -8.46 14.76 -17.69
CA THR A 61 -7.23 14.42 -16.99
C THR A 61 -7.48 14.10 -15.50
N PHE A 62 -6.50 13.49 -14.87
CA PHE A 62 -6.41 13.27 -13.43
C PHE A 62 -5.34 14.16 -12.83
N TYR A 63 -5.65 14.83 -11.73
CA TYR A 63 -4.68 15.53 -10.90
C TYR A 63 -4.36 14.70 -9.66
N ILE A 64 -3.06 14.54 -9.42
CA ILE A 64 -2.56 13.80 -8.26
C ILE A 64 -2.09 14.82 -7.25
N PHE A 65 -2.61 14.67 -6.04
CA PHE A 65 -2.29 15.52 -4.91
C PHE A 65 -1.50 14.73 -3.87
N ALA A 66 -0.52 15.39 -3.27
CA ALA A 66 0.25 14.81 -2.18
C ALA A 66 0.55 15.83 -1.09
N ALA A 67 0.69 15.32 0.13
CA ALA A 67 1.26 16.04 1.27
C ALA A 67 2.32 15.15 1.94
N SER A 68 3.41 15.76 2.40
CA SER A 68 4.40 15.11 3.26
C SER A 68 4.11 15.47 4.72
N ASN A 69 4.09 14.47 5.61
CA ASN A 69 3.80 14.55 7.04
C ASN A 69 2.34 14.91 7.40
N LEU A 70 1.77 14.13 8.31
CA LEU A 70 0.36 14.20 8.75
C LEU A 70 -0.05 15.53 9.40
N ASP A 71 0.92 16.31 9.89
CA ASP A 71 0.64 17.55 10.63
C ASP A 71 0.21 18.73 9.73
N ASP A 72 0.27 18.58 8.40
CA ASP A 72 -0.07 19.65 7.47
C ASP A 72 -0.89 19.18 6.25
N ILE A 73 -2.08 18.62 6.49
CA ILE A 73 -3.08 18.37 5.42
C ILE A 73 -3.40 19.66 4.63
N ALA A 74 -3.19 20.84 5.23
CA ALA A 74 -3.34 22.12 4.53
C ALA A 74 -2.26 22.38 3.45
N SER A 75 -1.20 21.56 3.40
CA SER A 75 -0.13 21.61 2.40
C SER A 75 -0.33 20.66 1.21
N ILE A 76 -1.47 19.96 1.12
CA ILE A 76 -1.74 19.07 -0.01
C ILE A 76 -1.71 19.84 -1.33
N THR A 77 -0.78 19.47 -2.22
CA THR A 77 -0.50 20.20 -3.46
C THR A 77 -0.58 19.26 -4.65
N LYS A 78 -0.97 19.80 -5.82
CA LYS A 78 -0.92 19.07 -7.08
C LYS A 78 0.55 18.78 -7.41
N ILE A 79 0.91 17.50 -7.49
CA ILE A 79 2.28 17.07 -7.82
C ILE A 79 2.40 16.59 -9.26
N ALA A 80 1.30 16.14 -9.85
CA ALA A 80 1.31 15.55 -11.18
C ALA A 80 -0.06 15.64 -11.85
N GLU A 81 -0.03 15.35 -13.15
CA GLU A 81 -1.19 15.27 -14.02
C GLU A 81 -0.99 14.12 -15.00
N THR A 82 -2.03 13.33 -15.24
CA THR A 82 -1.98 12.19 -16.16
C THR A 82 -3.35 11.86 -16.71
N THR A 83 -3.39 11.24 -17.89
CA THR A 83 -4.60 10.64 -18.47
C THR A 83 -4.69 9.14 -18.22
N GLN A 84 -3.66 8.54 -17.63
CA GLN A 84 -3.65 7.13 -17.26
C GLN A 84 -4.21 6.95 -15.84
N ASN A 85 -4.80 5.79 -15.55
CA ASN A 85 -5.34 5.42 -14.24
C ASN A 85 -4.28 4.85 -13.26
N THR A 86 -3.00 5.01 -13.60
CA THR A 86 -1.87 4.62 -12.77
C THR A 86 -0.78 5.70 -12.85
N TYR A 87 -0.06 5.88 -11.75
CA TYR A 87 1.05 6.82 -11.71
C TYR A 87 2.11 6.44 -10.68
N GLU A 88 3.37 6.51 -11.10
CA GLU A 88 4.53 6.25 -10.26
C GLU A 88 5.07 7.55 -9.66
N ILE A 89 5.20 7.59 -8.35
CA ILE A 89 5.69 8.75 -7.59
C ILE A 89 7.03 8.40 -6.97
N THR A 90 8.06 9.15 -7.35
CA THR A 90 9.42 9.05 -6.80
C THR A 90 9.85 10.34 -6.09
N SER A 91 9.06 11.42 -6.21
CA SER A 91 9.33 12.69 -5.53
C SER A 91 8.06 13.55 -5.39
N ILE A 92 8.06 14.43 -4.39
CA ILE A 92 7.05 15.47 -4.19
C ILE A 92 7.76 16.83 -4.25
N ASN A 93 7.34 17.70 -5.17
CA ASN A 93 7.95 19.02 -5.37
C ASN A 93 9.47 18.98 -5.58
N GLY A 94 9.97 17.92 -6.22
CA GLY A 94 11.40 17.71 -6.50
C GLY A 94 12.21 17.16 -5.31
N VAL A 95 11.57 16.88 -4.17
CA VAL A 95 12.17 16.18 -3.04
C VAL A 95 11.87 14.68 -3.19
N PRO A 96 12.88 13.79 -3.26
CA PRO A 96 12.66 12.35 -3.31
C PRO A 96 11.76 11.86 -2.17
N LEU A 97 11.00 10.79 -2.42
CA LEU A 97 10.34 10.11 -1.32
C LEU A 97 11.40 9.44 -0.43
N ASP A 98 11.08 9.31 0.84
CA ASP A 98 11.97 8.82 1.87
C ASP A 98 11.22 7.83 2.76
N ASN A 99 11.88 6.73 3.11
CA ASN A 99 11.29 5.60 3.84
C ASN A 99 10.89 5.94 5.28
N ASP A 100 11.33 7.08 5.83
CA ASP A 100 11.05 7.53 7.20
C ASP A 100 9.91 8.57 7.27
N ASN A 101 9.27 8.89 6.13
CA ASN A 101 8.25 9.93 6.06
C ASN A 101 6.89 9.36 5.63
N LEU A 102 5.82 9.92 6.21
CA LEU A 102 4.45 9.64 5.77
C LEU A 102 4.05 10.57 4.65
N TYR A 103 3.36 10.01 3.67
CA TYR A 103 2.80 10.73 2.54
C TYR A 103 1.32 10.41 2.40
N THR A 104 0.51 11.45 2.28
CA THR A 104 -0.92 11.33 2.01
C THR A 104 -1.19 11.69 0.56
N PHE A 105 -1.90 10.82 -0.16
CA PHE A 105 -2.25 10.99 -1.56
C PHE A 105 -3.76 10.91 -1.77
N HIS A 106 -4.24 11.69 -2.73
CA HIS A 106 -5.53 11.44 -3.39
C HIS A 106 -5.49 11.88 -4.85
N VAL A 107 -6.47 11.42 -5.62
CA VAL A 107 -6.64 11.74 -7.03
C VAL A 107 -7.96 12.46 -7.25
N ARG A 108 -7.96 13.44 -8.16
CA ARG A 108 -9.15 14.15 -8.62
C ARG A 108 -9.26 14.07 -10.13
N THR A 109 -10.46 13.85 -10.64
CA THR A 109 -10.76 14.10 -12.05
C THR A 109 -10.90 15.60 -12.30
N VAL A 110 -10.48 16.06 -13.47
CA VAL A 110 -10.53 17.48 -13.85
C VAL A 110 -11.25 17.65 -15.17
N ARG A 111 -12.13 18.64 -15.21
CA ARG A 111 -12.83 19.12 -16.39
C ARG A 111 -12.31 20.50 -16.77
N GLU A 112 -12.10 20.73 -18.05
CA GLU A 112 -11.82 22.05 -18.62
C GLU A 112 -13.05 22.53 -19.39
N TYR A 113 -13.38 23.82 -19.24
CA TYR A 113 -14.43 24.49 -20.02
C TYR A 113 -13.83 25.27 -21.19
N GLU A 114 -14.68 25.74 -22.11
CA GLU A 114 -14.24 26.46 -23.33
C GLU A 114 -13.41 27.72 -23.06
N ASP A 115 -13.47 28.27 -21.85
CA ASP A 115 -12.68 29.43 -21.40
C ASP A 115 -11.35 29.04 -20.72
N ASN A 116 -10.95 27.77 -20.81
CA ASN A 116 -9.81 27.14 -20.14
C ASN A 116 -9.89 27.22 -18.61
N THR A 117 -11.10 27.32 -18.05
CA THR A 117 -11.27 27.18 -16.60
C THR A 117 -11.34 25.72 -16.21
N GLU A 118 -10.54 25.36 -15.21
CA GLU A 118 -10.51 24.01 -14.66
C GLU A 118 -11.42 23.89 -13.46
N PHE A 119 -12.20 22.80 -13.42
CA PHE A 119 -13.01 22.41 -12.28
C PHE A 119 -12.69 20.97 -11.88
N TYR A 120 -12.51 20.77 -10.59
CA TYR A 120 -12.37 19.44 -10.02
C TYR A 120 -13.74 18.76 -9.94
N GLY A 121 -13.76 17.44 -10.10
CA GLY A 121 -14.90 16.65 -9.68
C GLY A 121 -15.27 16.94 -8.22
N ASP A 122 -16.56 16.82 -7.90
CA ASP A 122 -17.09 17.14 -6.57
C ASP A 122 -16.44 16.27 -5.46
N ASN A 123 -15.96 15.08 -5.83
CA ASN A 123 -15.26 14.16 -4.95
C ASN A 123 -13.82 13.92 -5.43
N HIS A 124 -12.93 13.64 -4.49
CA HIS A 124 -11.65 12.99 -4.73
C HIS A 124 -11.78 11.50 -4.38
N THR A 125 -10.79 10.71 -4.77
CA THR A 125 -10.62 9.35 -4.23
C THR A 125 -10.47 9.39 -2.71
N ASP A 126 -10.64 8.25 -2.04
CA ASP A 126 -10.20 8.12 -0.65
C ASP A 126 -8.73 8.57 -0.48
N ASP A 127 -8.43 9.21 0.65
CA ASP A 127 -7.07 9.58 1.01
C ASP A 127 -6.30 8.32 1.44
N VAL A 128 -5.15 8.05 0.81
CA VAL A 128 -4.23 6.99 1.23
C VAL A 128 -3.03 7.63 1.89
N THR A 129 -2.75 7.25 3.14
CA THR A 129 -1.51 7.65 3.82
C THR A 129 -0.61 6.43 3.87
N VAL A 130 0.62 6.56 3.38
CA VAL A 130 1.60 5.48 3.26
C VAL A 130 3.02 5.99 3.52
N SER A 131 3.96 5.08 3.73
CA SER A 131 5.41 5.36 3.70
C SER A 131 6.04 4.38 2.72
N PRO A 132 6.91 4.82 1.79
CA PRO A 132 7.77 3.92 1.04
C PRO A 132 8.52 2.98 1.98
N ARG A 133 8.95 1.83 1.46
CA ARG A 133 9.48 0.73 2.27
C ARG A 133 10.79 0.23 1.66
N PRO A 134 11.87 0.06 2.45
CA PRO A 134 13.01 -0.69 1.99
C PRO A 134 12.59 -2.12 1.64
N GLU A 135 13.11 -2.63 0.54
CA GLU A 135 12.95 -4.02 0.15
C GLU A 135 14.26 -4.61 -0.38
N GLY A 136 14.34 -5.93 -0.37
CA GLY A 136 15.49 -6.65 -0.88
C GLY A 136 15.09 -8.02 -1.42
N THR A 137 15.84 -8.47 -2.41
CA THR A 137 15.61 -9.73 -3.10
C THR A 137 16.79 -10.68 -2.91
N ASP A 138 16.55 -11.98 -3.06
CA ASP A 138 17.57 -13.03 -3.04
C ASP A 138 18.50 -12.96 -1.80
N SER A 139 17.97 -12.52 -0.65
CA SER A 139 18.70 -12.46 0.61
C SER A 139 18.90 -13.86 1.17
N ILE A 140 20.08 -14.10 1.75
CA ILE A 140 20.48 -15.45 2.20
C ILE A 140 20.70 -15.46 3.70
N ILE A 141 20.13 -16.46 4.37
CA ILE A 141 20.31 -16.74 5.79
C ILE A 141 20.49 -18.25 6.00
N TRP A 142 21.35 -18.61 6.95
CA TRP A 142 21.64 -20.01 7.30
C TRP A 142 20.84 -20.45 8.51
N GLU A 143 20.61 -21.75 8.65
CA GLU A 143 20.12 -22.28 9.93
C GLU A 143 21.12 -22.03 11.06
N PHE A 144 20.61 -21.80 12.27
CA PHE A 144 21.42 -21.49 13.45
C PHE A 144 22.45 -22.57 13.82
N SER A 145 22.12 -23.84 13.55
CA SER A 145 23.03 -24.97 13.74
C SER A 145 24.22 -24.97 12.77
N SER A 146 24.20 -24.12 11.75
CA SER A 146 25.32 -23.93 10.82
C SER A 146 26.39 -23.06 11.46
N SER A 147 27.45 -23.71 11.93
CA SER A 147 28.58 -23.04 12.60
C SER A 147 29.16 -21.93 11.74
N ASP A 148 29.40 -20.76 12.35
CA ASP A 148 30.06 -19.58 11.77
C ASP A 148 29.30 -18.85 10.64
N ASN A 149 28.06 -19.27 10.35
CA ASN A 149 27.23 -18.63 9.32
C ASN A 149 26.20 -17.64 9.90
N PRO A 150 25.76 -16.64 9.13
CA PRO A 150 24.75 -15.69 9.57
C PRO A 150 23.37 -16.34 9.58
N SER A 151 22.79 -16.47 10.78
CA SER A 151 21.52 -17.16 11.00
C SER A 151 20.39 -16.27 11.52
N GLY A 152 20.69 -14.99 11.77
CA GLY A 152 19.72 -13.96 12.12
C GLY A 152 19.58 -12.93 11.00
N PHE A 153 18.43 -12.27 10.88
CA PHE A 153 18.21 -11.19 9.92
C PHE A 153 17.73 -9.93 10.64
N GLY A 154 18.25 -8.78 10.23
CA GLY A 154 17.80 -7.47 10.66
C GLY A 154 17.18 -6.70 9.50
N PHE A 155 15.86 -6.50 9.52
CA PHE A 155 15.12 -5.91 8.41
C PHE A 155 15.46 -4.44 8.21
N ASN A 156 15.64 -3.68 9.30
CA ASN A 156 16.10 -2.28 9.23
C ASN A 156 17.50 -2.14 8.60
N PHE A 157 18.32 -3.20 8.69
CA PHE A 157 19.65 -3.21 8.12
C PHE A 157 19.72 -3.86 6.74
N GLY A 158 18.65 -4.54 6.31
CA GLY A 158 18.62 -5.34 5.09
C GLY A 158 19.74 -6.38 4.99
N GLN A 159 20.17 -6.95 6.12
CA GLN A 159 21.32 -7.87 6.12
C GLN A 159 21.22 -8.99 7.17
N ALA A 160 21.90 -10.08 6.87
CA ALA A 160 22.03 -11.22 7.77
C ALA A 160 23.21 -11.03 8.75
N PHE A 161 23.02 -11.49 9.98
CA PHE A 161 23.98 -11.40 11.07
C PHE A 161 24.18 -12.78 11.71
N SER A 162 25.39 -13.03 12.21
CA SER A 162 25.63 -14.21 13.04
C SER A 162 25.05 -14.01 14.44
N MET A 163 24.30 -15.02 14.90
CA MET A 163 23.79 -15.10 16.27
C MET A 163 24.86 -15.53 17.29
N THR A 164 26.09 -15.86 16.87
CA THR A 164 27.15 -16.21 17.84
C THR A 164 27.82 -14.98 18.46
N PHE A 165 27.58 -13.78 17.91
CA PHE A 165 28.20 -12.53 18.39
C PHE A 165 27.22 -11.69 19.21
N ALA A 166 27.61 -11.38 20.45
CA ALA A 166 26.79 -10.60 21.38
C ALA A 166 26.45 -9.19 20.86
N ASP A 167 27.35 -8.59 20.08
CA ASP A 167 27.17 -7.24 19.50
C ASP A 167 26.04 -7.16 18.43
N ASN A 168 25.44 -8.30 18.06
CA ASN A 168 24.34 -8.38 17.10
C ASN A 168 22.96 -8.47 17.75
N HIS A 169 22.86 -8.53 19.09
CA HIS A 169 21.58 -8.73 19.78
C HIS A 169 20.51 -7.71 19.40
N ASP A 170 20.88 -6.43 19.30
CA ASP A 170 19.95 -5.35 18.97
C ASP A 170 19.71 -5.22 17.46
N LYS A 171 20.36 -6.05 16.63
CA LYS A 171 20.28 -5.95 15.16
C LYS A 171 19.45 -7.05 14.53
N ILE A 172 19.20 -8.14 15.25
CA ILE A 172 18.53 -9.32 14.72
C ILE A 172 17.08 -9.28 15.16
N ASP A 173 16.17 -9.26 14.18
CA ASP A 173 14.73 -9.20 14.41
C ASP A 173 14.12 -10.61 14.37
N VAL A 174 14.66 -11.49 13.52
CA VAL A 174 14.30 -12.93 13.45
C VAL A 174 15.51 -13.80 13.22
N TYR A 175 15.41 -15.09 13.51
CA TYR A 175 16.43 -16.06 13.14
C TYR A 175 15.84 -17.36 12.60
N ILE A 176 16.68 -18.13 11.92
CA ILE A 176 16.33 -19.44 11.36
C ILE A 176 16.86 -20.54 12.26
N GLY A 177 15.97 -21.35 12.81
CA GLY A 177 16.30 -22.48 13.68
C GLY A 177 15.47 -23.70 13.32
N THR A 178 15.29 -24.60 14.29
CA THR A 178 14.41 -25.76 14.13
C THR A 178 13.40 -25.87 15.27
N ASP A 179 12.46 -26.79 15.08
CA ASP A 179 11.46 -27.19 16.08
C ASP A 179 12.01 -28.05 17.22
N GLN A 180 13.28 -28.46 17.17
CA GLN A 180 13.93 -29.25 18.21
C GLN A 180 14.59 -28.39 19.27
N ASP A 181 14.77 -28.96 20.46
CA ASP A 181 15.58 -28.38 21.53
C ASP A 181 17.00 -28.06 21.00
N ASN A 182 17.53 -26.90 21.40
CA ASN A 182 18.81 -26.35 20.93
C ASN A 182 18.97 -26.33 19.40
N ASP A 183 17.87 -26.19 18.65
CA ASP A 183 17.86 -26.14 17.19
C ASP A 183 18.53 -27.35 16.50
N GLY A 184 18.35 -28.55 17.09
CA GLY A 184 18.82 -29.82 16.53
C GLY A 184 18.15 -30.25 15.22
N ASP A 185 18.39 -31.48 14.77
CA ASP A 185 17.87 -31.99 13.49
C ASP A 185 16.33 -32.11 13.50
N GLY A 186 15.65 -31.19 12.80
CA GLY A 186 14.19 -31.10 12.75
C GLY A 186 13.68 -30.13 11.70
N THR A 187 12.42 -29.72 11.82
CA THR A 187 11.76 -28.85 10.83
C THR A 187 12.30 -27.43 10.93
N LEU A 188 12.63 -26.79 9.80
CA LEU A 188 13.08 -25.40 9.80
C LEU A 188 11.97 -24.45 10.24
N GLN A 189 12.33 -23.47 11.06
CA GLN A 189 11.42 -22.46 11.58
C GLN A 189 12.02 -21.06 11.53
N ILE A 190 11.18 -20.06 11.26
CA ILE A 190 11.48 -18.65 11.56
C ILE A 190 11.12 -18.47 13.04
N LYS A 191 12.02 -17.90 13.82
CA LYS A 191 11.88 -17.79 15.28
C LYS A 191 12.20 -16.39 15.75
N SER A 192 11.50 -15.96 16.80
CA SER A 192 11.87 -14.79 17.57
C SER A 192 13.21 -15.02 18.29
N PRO A 193 14.14 -14.05 18.27
CA PRO A 193 15.42 -14.16 18.97
C PRO A 193 15.30 -14.54 20.44
N THR A 194 14.21 -14.17 21.14
CA THR A 194 13.97 -14.54 22.54
C THR A 194 13.85 -16.06 22.78
N LEU A 195 13.63 -16.85 21.74
CA LEU A 195 13.52 -18.31 21.80
C LEU A 195 14.84 -19.05 21.61
N VAL A 196 15.93 -18.35 21.30
CA VAL A 196 17.22 -19.02 21.08
C VAL A 196 17.77 -19.58 22.39
N GLU A 197 18.14 -20.85 22.37
CA GLU A 197 18.76 -21.51 23.51
C GLU A 197 20.27 -21.26 23.50
N SER A 198 20.67 -20.05 23.88
CA SER A 198 22.09 -19.65 23.94
C SER A 198 22.40 -18.91 25.24
N PRO A 199 23.68 -18.83 25.67
CA PRO A 199 24.05 -18.12 26.91
C PRO A 199 23.93 -16.59 26.81
N ASN A 200 23.49 -16.10 25.65
CA ASN A 200 23.39 -14.70 25.29
C ASN A 200 21.97 -14.18 25.63
N ASP A 201 21.85 -12.97 26.17
CA ASP A 201 20.56 -12.36 26.49
C ASP A 201 19.91 -11.73 25.24
N TRP A 202 19.03 -12.48 24.57
CA TRP A 202 18.26 -12.00 23.41
C TRP A 202 16.92 -11.41 23.85
N SER A 203 16.69 -10.15 23.52
CA SER A 203 15.54 -9.38 24.03
C SER A 203 14.58 -8.90 22.94
N LYS A 204 14.98 -8.90 21.67
CA LYS A 204 14.12 -8.51 20.55
C LYS A 204 13.03 -9.56 20.33
N GLU A 205 11.82 -9.20 20.74
CA GLU A 205 10.64 -10.05 20.56
C GLU A 205 10.04 -9.85 19.18
N ALA A 206 9.75 -10.96 18.52
CA ALA A 206 9.10 -11.00 17.21
C ALA A 206 7.91 -11.97 17.25
N TYR A 207 6.89 -11.61 16.50
CA TYR A 207 5.70 -12.43 16.26
C TYR A 207 5.59 -12.66 14.77
N ILE A 208 5.25 -13.88 14.38
CA ILE A 208 5.37 -14.37 13.01
C ILE A 208 4.06 -15.06 12.64
N GLU A 209 3.50 -14.69 11.48
CA GLU A 209 2.28 -15.26 10.93
C GLU A 209 2.50 -15.67 9.48
N ASP A 210 2.21 -16.95 9.18
CA ASP A 210 2.23 -17.48 7.82
C ASP A 210 0.95 -17.05 7.09
N ASN A 211 1.11 -16.42 5.93
CA ASN A 211 0.01 -15.94 5.12
C ASN A 211 -0.20 -16.78 3.85
N GLY A 212 0.59 -17.83 3.62
CA GLY A 212 0.44 -18.74 2.48
C GLY A 212 1.25 -18.35 1.24
N ASP A 213 0.96 -19.04 0.12
CA ASP A 213 1.62 -18.89 -1.18
C ASP A 213 1.08 -17.67 -1.95
N PHE A 214 1.68 -16.52 -1.67
CA PHE A 214 1.34 -15.20 -2.20
C PHE A 214 2.61 -14.42 -2.55
N ASP A 215 2.46 -13.24 -3.14
CA ASP A 215 3.52 -12.26 -3.34
C ASP A 215 3.60 -11.26 -2.18
N LEU A 216 4.76 -10.59 -2.04
CA LEU A 216 4.95 -9.57 -1.00
C LEU A 216 3.91 -8.46 -1.08
N ASP A 217 3.43 -8.14 -2.29
CA ASP A 217 2.51 -7.03 -2.55
C ASP A 217 1.03 -7.42 -2.52
N ASP A 218 0.70 -8.71 -2.36
CA ASP A 218 -0.70 -9.18 -2.30
C ASP A 218 -1.43 -8.70 -1.03
N PHE A 219 -0.69 -8.22 -0.03
CA PHE A 219 -1.23 -7.75 1.24
C PHE A 219 -0.91 -6.27 1.44
N GLY A 220 -1.89 -5.37 1.35
CA GLY A 220 -1.64 -3.96 1.71
C GLY A 220 -1.32 -3.74 3.20
N THR A 221 -1.51 -4.77 4.05
CA THR A 221 -1.24 -4.68 5.49
C THR A 221 -0.65 -5.97 6.06
N ALA A 222 0.30 -5.84 6.98
CA ALA A 222 0.91 -6.93 7.74
C ALA A 222 0.45 -6.96 9.20
N LEU A 223 -0.85 -7.17 9.42
CA LEU A 223 -1.35 -7.38 10.79
C LEU A 223 -0.94 -8.77 11.27
N VAL A 224 -0.23 -8.81 12.40
CA VAL A 224 0.29 -10.05 12.99
C VAL A 224 -0.27 -10.24 14.38
N SER A 225 -0.84 -11.42 14.66
CA SER A 225 -1.30 -11.76 16.01
C SER A 225 -0.11 -11.88 16.99
N MET A 226 -0.29 -11.44 18.24
CA MET A 226 0.74 -11.56 19.30
C MET A 226 0.83 -12.97 19.90
N THR A 227 0.57 -14.03 19.12
CA THR A 227 0.39 -15.39 19.66
C THR A 227 1.50 -16.36 19.28
N ALA A 228 2.08 -16.22 18.08
CA ALA A 228 3.11 -17.11 17.58
C ALA A 228 4.45 -16.38 17.48
N GLN A 229 5.45 -16.84 18.24
CA GLN A 229 6.84 -16.35 18.18
C GLN A 229 7.72 -17.21 17.27
N ARG A 230 7.13 -18.19 16.59
CA ARG A 230 7.81 -19.07 15.64
C ARG A 230 6.82 -19.65 14.64
N GLN A 231 7.30 -20.00 13.45
CA GLN A 231 6.49 -20.60 12.40
C GLN A 231 7.34 -21.52 11.52
N ASP A 232 6.77 -22.63 11.08
CA ASP A 232 7.41 -23.55 10.13
C ASP A 232 7.67 -22.86 8.79
N ILE A 233 8.84 -23.15 8.22
CA ILE A 233 9.26 -22.60 6.93
C ILE A 233 8.73 -23.46 5.81
N VAL A 234 7.99 -22.83 4.90
CA VAL A 234 7.36 -23.43 3.73
C VAL A 234 7.81 -22.63 2.51
N LEU A 235 8.23 -23.34 1.48
CA LEU A 235 8.65 -22.75 0.21
C LEU A 235 7.51 -21.95 -0.42
N ASN A 236 7.83 -20.80 -0.98
CA ASN A 236 6.92 -19.82 -1.61
C ASN A 236 5.95 -19.11 -0.66
N HIS A 237 5.99 -19.38 0.64
CA HIS A 237 5.11 -18.69 1.58
C HIS A 237 5.62 -17.29 1.94
N VAL A 238 4.66 -16.39 2.21
CA VAL A 238 4.90 -15.06 2.78
C VAL A 238 4.60 -15.07 4.27
N TYR A 239 5.54 -14.53 5.03
CA TYR A 239 5.44 -14.37 6.47
C TYR A 239 5.29 -12.90 6.81
N HIS A 240 4.27 -12.56 7.59
CA HIS A 240 4.14 -11.27 8.22
C HIS A 240 4.84 -11.33 9.59
N ILE A 241 5.71 -10.36 9.83
CA ILE A 241 6.56 -10.33 11.02
C ILE A 241 6.33 -9.00 11.72
N ARG A 242 6.01 -9.06 13.02
CA ARG A 242 5.87 -7.91 13.89
C ARG A 242 6.90 -8.00 14.99
N PHE A 243 7.74 -7.00 15.14
CA PHE A 243 8.77 -6.99 16.18
C PHE A 243 8.86 -5.63 16.84
N THR A 244 9.47 -5.61 18.02
CA THR A 244 9.72 -4.37 18.74
C THR A 244 11.17 -3.97 18.55
N ASP A 245 11.43 -2.77 18.07
CA ASP A 245 12.79 -2.24 18.05
C ASP A 245 13.14 -1.67 19.43
N GLY A 246 14.40 -1.87 19.83
CA GLY A 246 14.90 -1.55 21.16
C GLY A 246 14.84 -0.04 21.50
N ALA A 247 15.14 0.26 22.76
CA ALA A 247 15.09 1.57 23.42
C ALA A 247 13.72 2.27 23.51
N ASP A 248 12.94 2.31 22.42
CA ASP A 248 11.73 3.15 22.33
C ASP A 248 10.41 2.37 22.30
N ASN A 249 10.45 1.03 22.40
CA ASN A 249 9.29 0.13 22.33
C ASN A 249 8.42 0.38 21.08
N GLN A 250 9.03 0.81 19.99
CA GLN A 250 8.34 1.02 18.73
C GLN A 250 8.08 -0.31 18.04
N ILE A 251 6.87 -0.48 17.53
CA ILE A 251 6.48 -1.69 16.81
C ILE A 251 6.79 -1.47 15.33
N HIS A 252 7.55 -2.39 14.76
CA HIS A 252 7.82 -2.43 13.34
C HIS A 252 7.25 -3.69 12.72
N TYR A 253 7.10 -3.63 11.40
CA TYR A 253 6.56 -4.71 10.60
C TYR A 253 7.53 -5.02 9.46
N ALA A 254 7.60 -6.28 9.11
CA ALA A 254 8.28 -6.75 7.91
C ALA A 254 7.48 -7.86 7.24
N LYS A 255 7.79 -8.09 5.98
CA LYS A 255 7.37 -9.28 5.25
C LYS A 255 8.59 -10.03 4.76
N MET A 256 8.46 -11.35 4.68
CA MET A 256 9.50 -12.23 4.16
C MET A 256 8.86 -13.30 3.28
N LYS A 257 9.29 -13.43 2.02
CA LYS A 257 8.86 -14.48 1.11
C LYS A 257 9.98 -15.48 0.91
N VAL A 258 9.73 -16.75 1.21
CA VAL A 258 10.75 -17.81 1.06
C VAL A 258 10.82 -18.27 -0.40
N ILE A 259 11.98 -18.09 -1.04
CA ILE A 259 12.20 -18.37 -2.46
C ILE A 259 12.87 -19.72 -2.68
N SER A 260 13.80 -20.11 -1.80
CA SER A 260 14.41 -21.44 -1.84
C SER A 260 14.83 -21.93 -0.46
N ILE A 261 14.91 -23.25 -0.32
CA ILE A 261 15.47 -23.94 0.83
C ILE A 261 16.46 -24.96 0.26
N GLU A 262 17.73 -24.81 0.62
CA GLU A 262 18.83 -25.61 0.09
C GLU A 262 19.55 -26.39 1.20
N ASP A 263 20.39 -27.33 0.78
CA ASP A 263 21.23 -28.17 1.63
C ASP A 263 20.46 -29.04 2.64
N ASN A 264 21.18 -29.63 3.60
CA ASN A 264 20.63 -30.49 4.65
C ASN A 264 21.16 -30.04 6.01
N PHE A 265 20.48 -30.41 7.08
CA PHE A 265 20.95 -30.18 8.44
C PHE A 265 22.41 -30.66 8.61
N PRO A 266 23.30 -29.88 9.27
CA PRO A 266 23.05 -28.64 9.99
C PRO A 266 23.32 -27.37 9.16
N ASN A 267 23.28 -27.45 7.83
CA ASN A 267 23.74 -26.39 6.94
C ASN A 267 22.66 -25.97 5.95
N ARG A 268 21.38 -26.06 6.30
CA ARG A 268 20.35 -25.57 5.40
C ARG A 268 20.45 -24.07 5.25
N THR A 269 20.15 -23.63 4.03
CA THR A 269 20.19 -22.23 3.65
C THR A 269 18.83 -21.83 3.11
N ILE A 270 18.41 -20.61 3.42
CA ILE A 270 17.16 -20.04 2.92
C ILE A 270 17.48 -18.81 2.09
N THR A 271 16.95 -18.78 0.87
CA THR A 271 16.91 -17.57 0.05
C THR A 271 15.53 -16.97 0.15
N PHE A 272 15.42 -15.66 0.37
CA PHE A 272 14.16 -14.97 0.57
C PHE A 272 14.18 -13.54 0.04
N ASP A 273 12.99 -13.06 -0.31
CA ASP A 273 12.72 -11.64 -0.55
C ASP A 273 12.11 -11.03 0.72
N TRP A 274 12.30 -9.74 0.93
CA TRP A 274 11.78 -9.05 2.11
C TRP A 274 11.39 -7.61 1.82
N ALA A 275 10.49 -7.12 2.66
CA ALA A 275 10.12 -5.71 2.73
C ALA A 275 9.99 -5.29 4.20
N TYR A 276 10.35 -4.04 4.50
CA TYR A 276 10.38 -3.52 5.87
C TYR A 276 9.66 -2.18 5.97
N GLN A 277 8.82 -2.00 7.00
CA GLN A 277 8.16 -0.73 7.23
C GLN A 277 8.96 0.09 8.26
N ASN A 278 9.70 1.08 7.76
CA ASN A 278 10.55 1.96 8.58
C ASN A 278 9.70 2.80 9.56
N TYR A 279 8.54 3.28 9.10
CA TYR A 279 7.69 4.10 9.94
C TYR A 279 7.02 3.24 11.04
N PRO A 280 7.25 3.55 12.32
CA PRO A 280 6.79 2.72 13.43
C PRO A 280 5.25 2.74 13.54
N ASN A 281 4.69 1.61 13.97
CA ASN A 281 3.25 1.39 14.16
C ASN A 281 2.41 1.53 12.87
N LEU A 282 3.05 1.55 11.71
CA LEU A 282 2.38 1.51 10.42
C LEU A 282 2.46 0.08 9.86
N PRO A 283 1.39 -0.72 9.85
CA PRO A 283 1.43 -2.06 9.30
C PRO A 283 1.20 -2.10 7.79
N GLN A 284 1.44 -1.00 7.05
CA GLN A 284 1.10 -0.90 5.62
C GLN A 284 2.29 -1.22 4.71
N PHE A 285 2.03 -1.91 3.60
CA PHE A 285 3.01 -2.45 2.67
C PHE A 285 2.55 -2.33 1.21
#